data_AF-A0A1J5KCA8-F1
#
_entry.id   AF-A0A1J5KCA8-F1
#
_cell.length_a   1.000
_cell.length_b   1.000
_cell.length_c   1.000
_cell.angle_alpha   90.00
_cell.angle_beta   90.00
_cell.angle_gamma   90.00
#
_symmetry.space_group_name_H-M   'P 1'
#
loop_
_entity.id
_entity.type
_entity.pdbx_description
1 polymer ?
#
loop_
_entity_poly.entity_id
_entity_poly.type
_entity_poly.pdbx_seq_one_letter_code
_entity_poly.pdbx_strand_id
1 'polypeptide(L)'
;MKLLVAFLFVFSIQAQSILDECYNASYATDYVHEDIFSVSVNEELVSDEFYELISNDAITILSKRGSRYTLKVSLKDWFNAESILEELRELPAVMVACKYKL
;
A
#
# COMPACT_ATOMS: atom_id res chain seq x y z
N MET A 1 32.72 -35.33 -19.06
CA MET A 1 32.66 -34.58 -17.80
C MET A 1 32.83 -33.10 -18.11
N LYS A 2 31.72 -32.38 -18.34
CA LYS A 2 31.72 -30.92 -18.50
C LYS A 2 30.86 -30.36 -17.38
N LEU A 3 31.56 -29.88 -16.35
CA LEU A 3 31.06 -28.98 -15.33
C LEU A 3 30.60 -27.71 -16.04
N LEU A 4 29.34 -27.31 -15.91
CA LEU A 4 28.91 -25.98 -16.33
C LEU A 4 28.09 -25.34 -15.22
N VAL A 5 28.85 -24.57 -14.46
CA VAL A 5 28.53 -23.45 -13.57
C VAL A 5 27.10 -22.91 -13.72
N ALA A 6 26.40 -22.99 -12.58
CA ALA A 6 25.44 -22.06 -12.00
C ALA A 6 24.99 -20.85 -12.85
N PHE A 7 23.68 -20.77 -13.04
CA PHE A 7 22.97 -19.49 -13.09
C PHE A 7 21.74 -19.59 -12.19
N LEU A 8 21.97 -19.48 -10.88
CA LEU A 8 20.91 -19.12 -9.94
C LEU A 8 20.59 -17.65 -10.20
N PHE A 9 19.73 -17.38 -11.18
CA PHE A 9 18.94 -16.15 -11.19
C PHE A 9 17.97 -16.23 -10.02
N VAL A 10 18.49 -15.98 -8.81
CA VAL A 10 17.65 -15.50 -7.72
C VAL A 10 17.27 -14.09 -8.14
N PHE A 11 16.19 -13.96 -8.92
CA PHE A 11 15.48 -12.71 -8.98
C PHE A 11 15.04 -12.46 -7.55
N SER A 12 15.79 -11.61 -6.85
CA SER A 12 15.31 -10.93 -5.68
C SER A 12 14.08 -10.16 -6.15
N ILE A 13 12.91 -10.77 -5.99
CA ILE A 13 11.67 -10.03 -5.84
C ILE A 13 11.92 -9.20 -4.58
N GLN A 14 12.54 -8.02 -4.75
CA GLN A 14 12.52 -7.03 -3.70
C GLN A 14 11.04 -6.75 -3.50
N ALA A 15 10.51 -7.12 -2.34
CA ALA A 15 9.15 -6.82 -1.96
C ALA A 15 9.03 -5.30 -1.93
N GLN A 16 8.62 -4.71 -3.06
CA GLN A 16 8.41 -3.28 -3.17
C GLN A 16 7.17 -2.95 -2.33
N SER A 17 7.30 -1.96 -1.45
CA SER A 17 6.17 -1.52 -0.64
C SER A 17 5.08 -0.91 -1.54
N ILE A 18 3.84 -0.93 -1.09
CA ILE A 18 2.75 -0.28 -1.82
C ILE A 18 2.98 1.24 -1.94
N LEU A 19 3.63 1.84 -0.94
CA LEU A 19 4.02 3.24 -0.98
C LEU A 19 5.04 3.50 -2.10
N ASP A 20 6.10 2.68 -2.19
CA ASP A 20 7.10 2.76 -3.26
C ASP A 20 6.49 2.51 -4.64
N GLU A 21 5.58 1.52 -4.75
CA GLU A 21 4.87 1.22 -5.99
C GLU A 21 4.09 2.44 -6.49
N CYS A 22 3.27 3.05 -5.63
CA CYS A 22 2.45 4.20 -5.99
C CYS A 22 3.28 5.46 -6.23
N TYR A 23 4.35 5.68 -5.44
CA TYR A 23 5.27 6.80 -5.63
C TYR A 23 5.98 6.72 -6.98
N ASN A 24 6.53 5.55 -7.32
CA ASN A 24 7.20 5.33 -8.61
C ASN A 24 6.22 5.48 -9.78
N ALA A 25 4.98 5.01 -9.64
CA ALA A 25 3.93 5.19 -10.65
C ALA A 25 3.54 6.67 -10.84
N SER A 26 3.40 7.42 -9.73
CA SER A 26 3.17 8.88 -9.74
C SER A 26 4.30 9.60 -10.46
N TYR A 27 5.54 9.31 -10.10
CA TYR A 27 6.73 9.92 -10.71
C TYR A 27 6.85 9.63 -12.22
N ALA A 28 6.52 8.41 -12.65
CA ALA A 28 6.65 8.00 -14.04
C ALA A 28 5.52 8.48 -14.96
N THR A 29 4.28 8.58 -14.45
CA THR A 29 3.10 8.76 -15.30
C THR A 29 2.27 10.00 -14.99
N ASP A 30 2.47 10.60 -13.82
CA ASP A 30 1.65 11.69 -13.27
C ASP A 30 0.14 11.34 -13.08
N TYR A 31 -0.30 10.12 -13.39
CA TYR A 31 -1.72 9.71 -13.28
C TYR A 31 -2.11 9.14 -11.91
N VAL A 32 -1.14 8.96 -11.02
CA VAL A 32 -1.33 8.41 -9.68
C VAL A 32 -1.02 9.49 -8.65
N HIS A 33 -1.78 9.55 -7.56
CA HIS A 33 -1.43 10.36 -6.40
C HIS A 33 -0.33 9.67 -5.59
N GLU A 34 0.70 10.41 -5.21
CA GLU A 34 1.81 9.91 -4.38
C GLU A 34 1.40 9.57 -2.95
N ASP A 35 0.39 10.26 -2.41
CA ASP A 35 0.02 10.22 -0.99
C ASP A 35 -1.44 9.83 -0.74
N ILE A 36 -2.18 9.45 -1.79
CA ILE A 36 -3.60 9.06 -1.69
C ILE A 36 -3.77 7.61 -2.13
N PHE A 37 -4.48 6.85 -1.29
CA PHE A 37 -4.69 5.41 -1.43
C PHE A 37 -6.19 5.09 -1.42
N SER A 38 -6.56 4.12 -2.25
CA SER A 38 -7.89 3.51 -2.23
C SER A 38 -7.83 2.24 -1.39
N VAL A 39 -8.62 2.21 -0.31
CA VAL A 39 -8.68 1.04 0.57
C VAL A 39 -10.09 0.45 0.49
N SER A 40 -10.19 -0.82 0.09
CA SER A 40 -11.44 -1.56 0.06
C SER A 40 -11.43 -2.62 1.15
N VAL A 41 -12.54 -2.76 1.84
CA VAL A 41 -12.67 -3.64 3.01
C VAL A 41 -13.85 -4.59 2.79
N ASN A 42 -13.76 -5.81 3.32
CA ASN A 42 -14.94 -6.64 3.55
C ASN A 42 -15.45 -6.39 4.98
N GLU A 43 -16.54 -5.63 5.12
CA GLU A 43 -17.06 -5.21 6.43
C GLU A 43 -17.51 -6.37 7.33
N GLU A 44 -17.82 -7.55 6.77
CA GLU A 44 -18.21 -8.72 7.55
C GLU A 44 -17.02 -9.43 8.20
N LEU A 45 -15.81 -9.21 7.68
CA LEU A 45 -14.58 -9.90 8.09
C LEU A 45 -13.51 -8.96 8.63
N VAL A 46 -13.79 -7.65 8.67
CA VAL A 46 -12.82 -6.65 9.14
C VAL A 46 -12.63 -6.75 10.66
N SER A 47 -11.37 -6.79 11.09
CA SER A 47 -10.99 -6.77 12.50
C SER A 47 -10.96 -5.34 13.06
N ASP A 48 -11.01 -5.20 14.39
CA ASP A 48 -10.83 -3.91 15.07
C ASP A 48 -9.47 -3.26 14.77
N GLU A 49 -8.45 -4.07 14.52
CA GLU A 49 -7.10 -3.67 14.11
C GLU A 49 -7.10 -2.75 12.88
N PHE A 50 -8.00 -2.97 11.92
CA PHE A 50 -8.16 -2.06 10.79
C PHE A 50 -8.50 -0.64 11.26
N TYR A 51 -9.44 -0.51 12.20
CA TYR A 51 -9.90 0.78 12.70
C TYR A 51 -8.84 1.48 13.54
N GLU A 52 -8.04 0.71 14.29
CA GLU A 52 -6.89 1.23 15.02
C GLU A 52 -5.83 1.81 14.07
N LEU A 53 -5.48 1.06 13.01
CA LEU A 53 -4.52 1.50 12.00
C LEU A 53 -5.00 2.78 11.29
N ILE A 54 -6.24 2.81 10.78
CA ILE A 54 -6.75 3.99 10.06
C ILE A 54 -6.99 5.23 10.96
N SER A 55 -6.95 5.05 12.28
CA SER A 55 -7.04 6.14 13.26
C SER A 55 -5.68 6.75 13.62
N ASN A 56 -4.58 6.22 13.06
CA ASN A 56 -3.23 6.77 13.22
C ASN A 56 -3.16 8.22 12.71
N ASP A 57 -2.36 9.06 13.36
CA ASP A 57 -2.23 10.49 13.06
C ASP A 57 -1.54 10.77 11.71
N ALA A 58 -0.77 9.80 11.19
CA ALA A 58 -0.22 9.86 9.85
C ALA A 58 -1.27 9.68 8.74
N ILE A 59 -2.51 9.30 9.08
CA ILE A 59 -3.58 9.04 8.11
C ILE A 59 -4.67 10.10 8.25
N THR A 60 -5.14 10.60 7.11
CA THR A 60 -6.34 11.41 7.01
C THR A 60 -7.35 10.69 6.12
N ILE A 61 -8.53 10.38 6.66
CA ILE A 61 -9.63 9.80 5.89
C ILE A 61 -10.26 10.92 5.05
N LEU A 62 -10.05 10.89 3.74
CA LEU A 62 -10.63 11.89 2.81
C LEU A 62 -12.09 11.56 2.48
N SER A 63 -12.43 10.27 2.33
CA SER A 63 -13.82 9.85 2.12
C SER A 63 -14.07 8.41 2.54
N LYS A 64 -15.32 8.11 2.89
CA LYS A 64 -15.85 6.77 3.13
C LYS A 64 -17.13 6.58 2.32
N ARG A 65 -17.23 5.50 1.54
CA ARG A 65 -18.41 5.13 0.75
C ARG A 65 -18.66 3.63 0.87
N GLY A 66 -19.53 3.24 1.81
CA GLY A 66 -19.68 1.85 2.21
C GLY A 66 -18.34 1.29 2.66
N SER A 67 -17.97 0.15 2.08
CA SER A 67 -16.73 -0.56 2.40
C SER A 67 -15.47 -0.03 1.72
N ARG A 68 -15.54 1.17 1.10
CA ARG A 68 -14.40 1.82 0.44
C ARG A 68 -14.01 3.11 1.16
N TYR A 69 -12.72 3.24 1.42
CA TYR A 69 -12.08 4.38 2.04
C TYR A 69 -11.10 5.02 1.04
N THR A 70 -11.01 6.35 1.07
CA THR A 70 -9.92 7.08 0.45
C THR A 70 -9.08 7.66 1.58
N LEU A 71 -7.86 7.15 1.71
CA LEU A 71 -6.93 7.54 2.75
C LEU A 71 -5.86 8.44 2.14
N LYS A 72 -5.51 9.50 2.84
CA LYS A 72 -4.31 10.28 2.57
C LYS A 72 -3.29 9.99 3.66
N VAL A 73 -2.06 9.70 3.29
CA VAL A 73 -0.96 9.46 4.26
C VAL A 73 0.00 10.65 4.28
N SER A 74 0.63 10.89 5.42
CA SER A 74 1.65 11.94 5.56
C SER A 74 3.02 11.45 5.09
N LEU A 75 3.51 11.98 3.97
CA LEU A 75 4.87 11.67 3.47
C LEU A 75 6.01 12.32 4.29
N LYS A 76 5.69 13.10 5.34
CA LYS A 76 6.71 13.66 6.24
C LYS A 76 7.41 12.57 7.05
N ASP A 77 6.69 11.50 7.35
CA ASP A 77 7.21 10.30 7.99
C ASP A 77 6.97 9.11 7.07
N TRP A 78 7.85 8.97 6.08
CA TRP A 78 7.78 7.95 5.05
C TRP A 78 7.71 6.54 5.66
N PHE A 79 8.55 6.26 6.66
CA PHE A 79 8.64 4.94 7.28
C PHE A 79 7.34 4.56 7.99
N ASN A 80 6.75 5.49 8.75
CA ASN A 80 5.48 5.24 9.41
C ASN A 80 4.33 5.04 8.39
N ALA A 81 4.27 5.90 7.36
CA ALA A 81 3.28 5.76 6.29
C ALA A 81 3.40 4.41 5.57
N GLU A 82 4.62 3.98 5.28
CA GLU A 82 4.90 2.67 4.67
C GLU A 82 4.45 1.54 5.58
N SER A 83 4.87 1.52 6.86
CA SER A 83 4.52 0.48 7.83
C SER A 83 3.00 0.30 7.93
N ILE A 84 2.27 1.39 8.11
CA ILE A 84 0.81 1.38 8.21
C ILE A 84 0.16 0.81 6.95
N LEU A 85 0.60 1.24 5.76
CA LEU A 85 0.00 0.78 4.51
C LEU A 85 0.28 -0.70 4.26
N GLU A 86 1.45 -1.19 4.68
CA GLU A 86 1.80 -2.60 4.64
C GLU A 86 0.99 -3.43 5.64
N GLU A 87 0.87 -2.97 6.90
CA GLU A 87 0.03 -3.61 7.91
C GLU A 87 -1.43 -3.69 7.47
N LEU A 88 -1.97 -2.59 6.90
CA LEU A 88 -3.30 -2.60 6.31
C LEU A 88 -3.44 -3.60 5.15
N ARG A 89 -2.41 -3.77 4.33
CA ARG A 89 -2.40 -4.70 3.19
C ARG A 89 -2.33 -6.15 3.63
N GLU A 90 -1.71 -6.44 4.78
CA GLU A 90 -1.61 -7.77 5.36
C GLU A 90 -2.91 -8.24 6.03
N LEU A 91 -3.82 -7.32 6.36
CA LEU A 91 -5.12 -7.67 6.92
C LEU A 91 -5.97 -8.47 5.91
N PRO A 92 -6.54 -9.63 6.31
CA PRO A 92 -7.16 -10.58 5.38
C PRO A 92 -8.42 -10.06 4.66
N ALA A 93 -9.05 -9.02 5.20
CA ALA A 93 -10.27 -8.42 4.68
C ALA A 93 -10.04 -7.08 3.98
N VAL A 94 -8.78 -6.67 3.76
CA VAL A 94 -8.41 -5.34 3.30
C VAL A 94 -7.62 -5.43 2.00
N MET A 95 -7.93 -4.52 1.08
CA MET A 95 -7.17 -4.32 -0.15
C MET A 95 -6.75 -2.87 -0.23
N VAL A 96 -5.45 -2.62 -0.36
CA VAL A 96 -4.85 -1.29 -0.51
C VAL A 96 -4.35 -1.14 -1.94
N ALA A 97 -4.66 -0.01 -2.59
CA ALA A 97 -4.22 0.28 -3.95
C ALA A 97 -3.96 1.79 -4.16
N CYS A 98 -3.14 2.12 -5.14
CA CYS A 98 -2.89 3.51 -5.54
C CYS A 98 -4.17 4.23 -5.96
N LYS A 99 -4.30 5.52 -5.62
CA LYS A 99 -5.39 6.36 -6.15
C LYS A 99 -4.98 7.03 -7.45
N TYR A 100 -5.79 6.88 -8.49
CA TYR A 100 -5.60 7.54 -9.78
C TYR A 100 -6.28 8.93 -9.80
N LYS A 101 -5.68 9.89 -10.52
CA LYS A 101 -6.11 11.31 -10.63
C LYS A 101 -7.29 11.56 -11.61
N LEU A 102 -8.06 10.53 -11.95
CA LEU A 102 -9.12 10.56 -12.99
C LEU A 102 -10.11 11.72 -12.84
#